data_AF-A0A7S3XHN6-F1
#
_entry.id   AF-A0A7S3XHN6-F1
#
_cell.length_a   1.000
_cell.length_b   1.000
_cell.length_c   1.000
_cell.angle_alpha   90.00
_cell.angle_beta   90.00
_cell.angle_gamma   90.00
#
_symmetry.space_group_name_H-M   'P 1'
#
loop_
_entity.id
_entity.type
_entity.pdbx_description
1 polymer ?
#
loop_
_entity_poly.entity_id
_entity_poly.type
_entity_poly.pdbx_seq_one_letter_code
_entity_poly.pdbx_strand_id
1 'polypeptide(L)'
;MSRAKVVAAMQQLCRRDQFDSELWSRLVKRAVVISHSFTAKDVARIVSSMSAAREVDQAFTRRLMRRFSDTEVLAAANPHDMASLAHGATKLGADIPRDVKLRALEVLPKADAHQVCLIAGASTLLHVDGFVGSLEAQIERVIPDLQPMQIAVLLHACASFGEVSPGSRSPRTVQMLVDLLPEKVHEMDSHSLCLVLSSLGRLGLVQKDVQDLAMGELLPQLITMDGHSVAMCINAISRLPAVRPDFLESALHAVRSKARMLDGPSICIVANSLARMEIRDVDLFHGLYDVLPRTMGRLSAKQLANI
;
A
#
# COMPACT_ATOMS: atom_id res chain seq x y z
N MET A 1 -16.00 -29.97 5.31
CA MET A 1 -16.29 -28.75 4.51
C MET A 1 -15.58 -28.83 3.17
N SER A 2 -16.27 -28.52 2.08
CA SER A 2 -15.69 -28.49 0.72
C SER A 2 -14.78 -27.27 0.52
N ARG A 3 -13.93 -27.31 -0.51
CA ARG A 3 -13.03 -26.23 -0.90
C ARG A 3 -13.72 -24.88 -1.01
N ALA A 4 -14.77 -24.81 -1.82
CA ALA A 4 -15.54 -23.58 -2.04
C ALA A 4 -16.15 -23.02 -0.75
N LYS A 5 -16.64 -23.89 0.15
CA LYS A 5 -17.20 -23.48 1.44
C LYS A 5 -16.14 -22.89 2.38
N VAL A 6 -14.91 -23.44 2.38
CA VAL A 6 -13.80 -22.88 3.17
C VAL A 6 -13.43 -21.48 2.68
N VAL A 7 -13.22 -21.32 1.37
CA VAL A 7 -12.86 -20.03 0.78
C VAL A 7 -13.95 -18.99 1.05
N ALA A 8 -15.21 -19.34 0.82
CA ALA A 8 -16.34 -18.44 1.06
C ALA A 8 -16.47 -18.06 2.55
N ALA A 9 -16.28 -19.01 3.47
CA ALA A 9 -16.34 -18.74 4.90
C ALA A 9 -15.22 -17.78 5.35
N MET A 10 -13.99 -17.95 4.85
CA MET A 10 -12.88 -17.02 5.13
C MET A 10 -13.19 -15.63 4.59
N GLN A 11 -13.68 -15.51 3.36
CA GLN A 11 -14.07 -14.22 2.77
C GLN A 11 -15.20 -13.54 3.55
N GLN A 12 -16.21 -14.30 3.96
CA GLN A 12 -17.33 -13.76 4.73
C GLN A 12 -16.89 -13.28 6.11
N LEU A 13 -16.00 -14.01 6.77
CA LEU A 13 -15.49 -13.64 8.09
C LEU A 13 -14.73 -12.30 8.05
N CYS A 14 -13.94 -12.05 6.99
CA CYS A 14 -13.24 -10.77 6.79
C CYS A 14 -14.18 -9.57 6.53
N ARG A 15 -15.46 -9.81 6.21
CA ARG A 15 -16.45 -8.75 5.94
C ARG A 15 -17.32 -8.43 7.15
N ARG A 16 -17.15 -9.14 8.27
CA ARG A 16 -17.91 -8.89 9.49
C ARG A 16 -17.26 -7.75 10.28
N ASP A 17 -18.10 -6.96 10.96
CA ASP A 17 -17.63 -5.89 11.85
C ASP A 17 -16.80 -6.42 13.02
N GLN A 18 -17.13 -7.64 13.50
CA GLN A 18 -16.39 -8.34 14.54
C GLN A 18 -15.68 -9.57 13.96
N PHE A 19 -14.35 -9.51 13.97
CA PHE A 19 -13.49 -10.59 13.50
C PHE A 19 -13.36 -11.69 14.57
N ASP A 20 -13.77 -12.91 14.25
CA ASP A 20 -13.68 -14.09 15.13
C ASP A 20 -12.36 -14.85 14.85
N SER A 21 -11.35 -14.60 15.67
CA SER A 21 -10.01 -15.19 15.54
C SER A 21 -10.00 -16.70 15.77
N GLU A 22 -10.91 -17.23 16.60
CA GLU A 22 -11.01 -18.67 16.86
C GLU A 22 -11.59 -19.40 15.65
N LEU A 23 -12.66 -18.87 15.07
CA LEU A 23 -13.21 -19.38 13.82
C LEU A 23 -12.20 -19.28 12.70
N TRP A 24 -11.46 -18.16 12.59
CA TRP A 24 -10.38 -18.01 11.62
C TRP A 24 -9.32 -19.11 11.77
N SER A 25 -8.83 -19.37 12.98
CA SER A 25 -7.87 -20.45 13.26
C SER A 25 -8.38 -21.82 12.82
N ARG A 26 -9.65 -22.14 13.08
CA ARG A 26 -10.29 -23.38 12.62
C ARG A 26 -10.39 -23.45 11.10
N LEU A 27 -10.73 -22.35 10.44
CA LEU A 27 -10.78 -22.26 8.98
C LEU A 27 -9.39 -22.45 8.35
N VAL A 28 -8.35 -21.83 8.90
CA VAL A 28 -6.96 -22.00 8.46
C VAL A 28 -6.52 -23.46 8.60
N LYS A 29 -6.72 -24.09 9.76
CA LYS A 29 -6.42 -25.52 9.96
C LYS A 29 -7.11 -26.40 8.92
N ARG A 30 -8.39 -26.12 8.62
CA ARG A 30 -9.11 -26.86 7.58
C ARG A 30 -8.56 -26.59 6.18
N ALA A 31 -8.23 -25.35 5.86
CA ALA A 31 -7.68 -24.93 4.58
C ALA A 31 -6.32 -25.59 4.31
N VAL A 32 -5.47 -25.71 5.34
CA VAL A 32 -4.17 -26.40 5.29
C VAL A 32 -4.32 -27.86 4.86
N VAL A 33 -5.35 -28.57 5.34
CA VAL A 33 -5.60 -29.99 4.99
C VAL A 33 -5.98 -30.16 3.53
N ILE A 34 -6.75 -29.22 2.97
CA ILE A 34 -7.29 -29.32 1.61
C ILE A 34 -6.50 -28.48 0.58
N SER A 35 -5.36 -27.90 0.96
CA SER A 35 -4.67 -26.91 0.15
C SER A 35 -4.19 -27.41 -1.20
N HIS A 36 -3.91 -28.71 -1.30
CA HIS A 36 -3.52 -29.38 -2.55
C HIS A 36 -4.62 -29.29 -3.64
N SER A 37 -5.88 -29.04 -3.25
CA SER A 37 -7.00 -28.93 -4.18
C SER A 37 -7.32 -27.50 -4.61
N PHE A 38 -6.60 -26.49 -4.10
CA PHE A 38 -6.86 -25.09 -4.43
C PHE A 38 -6.49 -24.76 -5.88
N THR A 39 -7.37 -23.98 -6.54
CA THR A 39 -7.11 -23.33 -7.83
C THR A 39 -6.40 -21.99 -7.62
N ALA A 40 -5.91 -21.37 -8.70
CA ALA A 40 -5.30 -20.03 -8.63
C ALA A 40 -6.25 -19.02 -7.97
N LYS A 41 -7.52 -19.04 -8.39
CA LYS A 41 -8.59 -18.22 -7.84
C LYS A 41 -8.83 -18.45 -6.35
N ASP A 42 -8.82 -19.70 -5.90
CA ASP A 42 -8.99 -20.01 -4.47
C ASP A 42 -7.81 -19.46 -3.65
N VAL A 43 -6.58 -19.68 -4.12
CA VAL A 43 -5.38 -19.20 -3.43
C VAL A 43 -5.37 -17.67 -3.39
N ALA A 44 -5.60 -16.99 -4.51
CA ALA A 44 -5.66 -15.53 -4.57
C ALA A 44 -6.70 -14.96 -3.59
N ARG A 45 -7.90 -15.56 -3.52
CA ARG A 45 -8.95 -15.16 -2.58
C ARG A 45 -8.57 -15.36 -1.13
N ILE A 46 -7.95 -16.51 -0.80
CA ILE A 46 -7.49 -16.79 0.57
C ILE A 46 -6.41 -15.78 0.97
N VAL A 47 -5.42 -15.53 0.11
CA VAL A 47 -4.33 -14.59 0.37
C VAL A 47 -4.88 -13.16 0.56
N SER A 48 -5.81 -12.73 -0.28
CA SER A 48 -6.51 -11.44 -0.09
C SER A 48 -7.30 -11.37 1.21
N SER A 49 -7.97 -12.46 1.61
CA SER A 49 -8.67 -12.55 2.91
C SER A 49 -7.71 -12.47 4.09
N MET A 50 -6.59 -13.19 4.04
CA MET A 50 -5.55 -13.12 5.08
C MET A 50 -5.02 -11.70 5.23
N SER A 51 -4.75 -11.03 4.10
CA SER A 51 -4.32 -9.64 4.08
C SER A 51 -5.36 -8.69 4.68
N ALA A 52 -6.64 -8.85 4.34
CA ALA A 52 -7.72 -8.02 4.87
C ALA A 52 -7.92 -8.22 6.38
N ALA A 53 -7.81 -9.46 6.86
CA ALA A 53 -7.90 -9.80 8.28
C ALA A 53 -6.68 -9.34 9.09
N ARG A 54 -5.56 -9.00 8.44
CA ARG A 54 -4.24 -8.78 9.07
C ARG A 54 -3.75 -9.98 9.90
N GLU A 55 -4.25 -11.18 9.57
CA GLU A 55 -3.90 -12.43 10.23
C GLU A 55 -2.89 -13.21 9.40
N VAL A 56 -1.65 -13.25 9.88
CA VAL A 56 -0.53 -13.83 9.13
C VAL A 56 -0.08 -15.16 9.73
N ASP A 57 -0.47 -16.26 9.10
CA ASP A 57 0.15 -17.58 9.33
C ASP A 57 1.26 -17.80 8.29
N GLN A 58 2.51 -17.56 8.68
CA GLN A 58 3.67 -17.66 7.79
C GLN A 58 3.84 -19.06 7.18
N ALA A 59 3.49 -20.12 7.90
CA ALA A 59 3.59 -21.48 7.37
C ALA A 59 2.52 -21.73 6.30
N PHE A 60 1.30 -21.27 6.55
CA PHE A 60 0.20 -21.38 5.60
C PHE A 60 0.41 -20.49 4.36
N THR A 61 0.85 -19.24 4.53
CA THR A 61 1.18 -18.34 3.41
C THR A 61 2.23 -18.96 2.49
N ARG A 62 3.32 -19.51 3.04
CA ARG A 62 4.35 -20.21 2.23
C ARG A 62 3.76 -21.42 1.48
N ARG A 63 2.87 -22.17 2.11
CA ARG A 63 2.18 -23.30 1.47
C ARG A 63 1.29 -22.85 0.31
N LEU A 64 0.57 -21.75 0.48
CA LEU A 64 -0.27 -21.16 -0.58
C LEU A 64 0.58 -20.65 -1.74
N MET A 65 1.71 -19.99 -1.48
CA MET A 65 2.63 -19.54 -2.55
C MET A 65 3.18 -20.73 -3.34
N ARG A 66 3.62 -21.80 -2.68
CA ARG A 66 4.05 -23.04 -3.36
C ARG A 66 2.95 -23.62 -4.24
N ARG A 67 1.73 -23.75 -3.70
CA ARG A 67 0.58 -24.24 -4.47
C ARG A 67 0.27 -23.36 -5.68
N PHE A 68 0.38 -22.03 -5.55
CA PHE A 68 0.16 -21.13 -6.67
C PHE A 68 1.23 -21.30 -7.75
N SER A 69 2.47 -21.62 -7.37
CA SER A 69 3.58 -21.89 -8.29
C SER A 69 3.52 -23.25 -8.98
N ASP A 70 2.61 -24.15 -8.56
CA ASP A 70 2.39 -25.42 -9.28
C ASP A 70 2.02 -25.11 -10.74
N THR A 71 2.70 -25.74 -11.70
CA THR A 71 2.61 -25.40 -13.13
C THR A 71 1.18 -25.33 -13.66
N GLU A 72 0.33 -26.30 -13.29
CA GLU A 72 -1.09 -26.33 -13.70
C GLU A 72 -1.90 -25.17 -13.11
N VAL A 73 -1.64 -24.82 -11.84
CA VAL A 73 -2.34 -23.73 -11.14
C VAL A 73 -1.92 -22.40 -11.72
N LEU A 74 -0.62 -22.21 -11.91
CA LEU A 74 -0.04 -20.98 -12.44
C LEU A 74 -0.50 -20.73 -13.88
N ALA A 75 -0.50 -21.77 -14.73
CA ALA A 75 -0.95 -21.67 -16.12
C ALA A 75 -2.43 -21.27 -16.23
N ALA A 76 -3.26 -21.73 -15.29
CA ALA A 76 -4.68 -21.40 -15.22
C ALA A 76 -4.97 -20.01 -14.63
N ALA A 77 -3.98 -19.33 -14.03
CA ALA A 77 -4.17 -18.02 -13.43
C ALA A 77 -4.45 -16.95 -14.50
N ASN A 78 -5.51 -16.18 -14.28
CA ASN A 78 -5.88 -15.02 -15.08
C ASN A 78 -5.32 -13.71 -14.45
N PRO A 79 -5.41 -12.56 -15.15
CA PRO A 79 -4.93 -11.28 -14.62
C PRO A 79 -5.48 -10.91 -13.23
N HIS A 80 -6.77 -11.17 -12.97
CA HIS A 80 -7.40 -10.86 -11.68
C HIS A 80 -6.84 -11.70 -10.53
N ASP A 81 -6.61 -13.00 -10.76
CA ASP A 81 -6.01 -13.89 -9.76
C ASP A 81 -4.57 -13.46 -9.44
N MET A 82 -3.79 -13.11 -10.48
CA MET A 82 -2.41 -12.63 -10.33
C MET A 82 -2.35 -11.30 -9.57
N ALA A 83 -3.19 -10.34 -9.93
CA ALA A 83 -3.28 -9.03 -9.29
C ALA A 83 -3.66 -9.15 -7.80
N SER A 84 -4.67 -9.97 -7.49
CA SER A 84 -5.13 -10.22 -6.13
C SER A 84 -4.05 -10.91 -5.29
N LEU A 85 -3.40 -11.93 -5.85
CA LEU A 85 -2.31 -12.64 -5.19
C LEU A 85 -1.14 -11.71 -4.86
N ALA A 86 -0.66 -10.95 -5.85
CA ALA A 86 0.52 -10.10 -5.69
C ALA A 86 0.28 -8.98 -4.65
N HIS A 87 -0.88 -8.34 -4.70
CA HIS A 87 -1.26 -7.33 -3.72
C HIS A 87 -1.38 -7.91 -2.31
N GLY A 88 -2.06 -9.05 -2.17
CA GLY A 88 -2.21 -9.71 -0.88
C GLY A 88 -0.88 -10.21 -0.33
N ALA A 89 -0.01 -10.78 -1.17
CA ALA A 89 1.33 -11.23 -0.79
C ALA A 89 2.19 -10.06 -0.28
N THR A 90 2.14 -8.91 -0.97
CA THR A 90 2.84 -7.68 -0.54
C THR A 90 2.40 -7.22 0.84
N LYS A 91 1.10 -7.17 1.09
CA LYS A 91 0.56 -6.78 2.41
C LYS A 91 0.89 -7.78 3.52
N LEU A 92 1.10 -9.05 3.18
CA LEU A 92 1.50 -10.09 4.13
C LEU A 92 3.02 -10.17 4.32
N GLY A 93 3.81 -9.41 3.54
CA GLY A 93 5.27 -9.54 3.51
C GLY A 93 5.74 -10.92 3.02
N ALA A 94 4.94 -11.56 2.16
CA ALA A 94 5.25 -12.88 1.62
C ALA A 94 6.18 -12.77 0.41
N ASP A 95 7.16 -13.65 0.32
CA ASP A 95 7.99 -13.77 -0.88
C ASP A 95 7.17 -14.35 -2.04
N ILE A 96 7.35 -13.77 -3.24
CA ILE A 96 6.66 -14.17 -4.45
C ILE A 96 7.64 -14.98 -5.31
N PRO A 97 7.39 -16.27 -5.59
CA PRO A 97 8.30 -17.10 -6.38
C PRO A 97 8.52 -16.54 -7.80
N ARG A 98 9.72 -16.76 -8.36
CA ARG A 98 10.13 -16.20 -9.66
C ARG A 98 9.13 -16.52 -10.78
N ASP A 99 8.65 -17.75 -10.86
CA ASP A 99 7.69 -18.16 -11.91
C ASP A 99 6.37 -17.39 -11.81
N VAL A 100 5.95 -17.04 -10.60
CA VAL A 100 4.77 -16.19 -10.36
C VAL A 100 5.03 -14.76 -10.83
N LYS A 101 6.25 -14.22 -10.63
CA LYS A 101 6.63 -12.90 -11.15
C LYS A 101 6.63 -12.88 -12.68
N LEU A 102 7.22 -13.91 -13.32
CA LEU A 102 7.21 -14.06 -14.78
C LEU A 102 5.79 -14.18 -15.32
N ARG A 103 4.93 -14.97 -14.65
CA ARG A 103 3.52 -15.06 -15.02
C ARG A 103 2.79 -13.72 -14.87
N ALA A 104 3.10 -12.94 -13.84
CA ALA A 104 2.50 -11.61 -13.66
C ALA A 104 2.84 -10.69 -14.84
N LEU A 105 4.08 -10.73 -15.32
CA LEU A 105 4.52 -10.02 -16.53
C LEU A 105 3.76 -10.50 -17.77
N GLU A 106 3.58 -11.81 -17.97
CA GLU A 106 2.86 -12.36 -19.12
C GLU A 106 1.38 -11.94 -19.19
N VAL A 107 0.70 -11.85 -18.04
CA VAL A 107 -0.73 -11.53 -18.00
C VAL A 107 -1.00 -10.02 -17.98
N LEU A 108 0.00 -9.21 -17.62
CA LEU A 108 -0.12 -7.76 -17.43
C LEU A 108 -0.71 -7.02 -18.65
N PRO A 109 -0.35 -7.33 -19.92
CA PRO A 109 -0.96 -6.66 -21.08
C PRO A 109 -2.48 -6.82 -21.17
N LYS A 110 -3.03 -7.88 -20.55
CA LYS A 110 -4.47 -8.19 -20.53
C LYS A 110 -5.19 -7.61 -19.31
N ALA A 111 -4.46 -6.96 -18.40
CA ALA A 111 -5.02 -6.42 -17.18
C ALA A 111 -5.93 -5.20 -17.46
N ASP A 112 -6.98 -5.04 -16.66
CA ASP A 112 -7.77 -3.80 -16.62
C ASP A 112 -7.12 -2.75 -15.69
N ALA A 113 -7.65 -1.53 -15.66
CA ALA A 113 -7.14 -0.45 -14.81
C ALA A 113 -7.00 -0.85 -13.33
N HIS A 114 -7.98 -1.58 -12.80
CA HIS A 114 -7.98 -1.99 -11.40
C HIS A 114 -6.87 -3.01 -11.11
N GLN A 115 -6.74 -4.01 -11.98
CA GLN A 115 -5.72 -5.04 -11.88
C GLN A 115 -4.31 -4.47 -12.05
N VAL A 116 -4.11 -3.51 -12.95
CA VAL A 116 -2.84 -2.80 -13.11
C VAL A 116 -2.46 -2.08 -11.82
N CYS A 117 -3.40 -1.43 -11.14
CA CYS A 117 -3.12 -0.77 -9.85
C CYS A 117 -2.70 -1.75 -8.76
N LEU A 118 -3.37 -2.91 -8.66
CA LEU A 118 -3.01 -3.95 -7.70
C LEU A 118 -1.62 -4.53 -7.98
N ILE A 119 -1.29 -4.78 -9.26
CA ILE A 119 0.02 -5.26 -9.68
C ILE A 119 1.11 -4.20 -9.40
N ALA A 120 0.83 -2.93 -9.72
CA ALA A 120 1.73 -1.81 -9.46
C ALA A 120 1.98 -1.60 -7.96
N GLY A 121 0.98 -1.82 -7.11
CA GLY A 121 1.14 -1.79 -5.65
C GLY A 121 2.05 -2.91 -5.10
N ALA A 122 2.19 -4.01 -5.85
CA ALA A 122 3.04 -5.15 -5.49
C ALA A 122 4.42 -5.12 -6.16
N SER A 123 4.77 -4.01 -6.80
CA SER A 123 5.85 -3.97 -7.78
C SER A 123 7.24 -4.10 -7.20
N THR A 124 7.44 -3.71 -5.94
CA THR A 124 8.68 -3.94 -5.18
C THR A 124 8.98 -5.43 -4.99
N LEU A 125 7.95 -6.27 -4.98
CA LEU A 125 8.10 -7.73 -4.88
C LEU A 125 8.10 -8.44 -6.23
N LEU A 126 7.47 -7.84 -7.25
CA LEU A 126 7.37 -8.42 -8.60
C LEU A 126 8.55 -8.09 -9.51
N HIS A 127 9.59 -7.43 -9.01
CA HIS A 127 10.73 -7.00 -9.82
C HIS A 127 11.41 -8.16 -10.56
N VAL A 128 11.29 -8.13 -11.89
CA VAL A 128 11.97 -8.98 -12.89
C VAL A 128 12.28 -8.13 -14.11
N ASP A 129 13.25 -8.54 -14.93
CA ASP A 129 13.64 -7.82 -16.13
C ASP A 129 12.43 -7.58 -17.06
N GLY A 130 12.29 -6.34 -17.54
CA GLY A 130 11.19 -5.93 -18.41
C GLY A 130 9.86 -5.64 -17.70
N PHE A 131 9.72 -5.95 -16.40
CA PHE A 131 8.49 -5.70 -15.65
C PHE A 131 8.10 -4.22 -15.62
N VAL A 132 9.04 -3.33 -15.30
CA VAL A 132 8.76 -1.89 -15.20
C VAL A 132 8.30 -1.34 -16.55
N GLY A 133 9.02 -1.63 -17.65
CA GLY A 133 8.63 -1.16 -18.97
C GLY A 133 7.28 -1.72 -19.45
N SER A 134 6.98 -2.99 -19.16
CA SER A 134 5.67 -3.56 -19.49
C SER A 134 4.54 -2.96 -18.65
N LEU A 135 4.80 -2.65 -17.38
CA LEU A 135 3.83 -1.99 -16.51
C LEU A 135 3.58 -0.56 -16.96
N GLU A 136 4.61 0.20 -17.34
CA GLU A 136 4.46 1.56 -17.85
C GLU A 136 3.65 1.58 -19.15
N ALA A 137 3.98 0.73 -20.12
CA ALA A 137 3.20 0.61 -21.35
C ALA A 137 1.72 0.28 -21.08
N GLN A 138 1.49 -0.57 -20.08
CA GLN A 138 0.15 -0.96 -19.68
C GLN A 138 -0.59 0.15 -18.91
N ILE A 139 0.10 0.94 -18.08
CA ILE A 139 -0.44 2.14 -17.44
C ILE A 139 -0.89 3.13 -18.52
N GLU A 140 -0.03 3.43 -19.49
CA GLU A 140 -0.34 4.35 -20.59
C GLU A 140 -1.60 3.94 -21.37
N ARG A 141 -1.82 2.63 -21.53
CA ARG A 141 -3.03 2.09 -22.17
C ARG A 141 -4.30 2.32 -21.36
N VAL A 142 -4.25 2.20 -20.03
CA VAL A 142 -5.43 2.26 -19.15
C VAL A 142 -5.70 3.65 -18.59
N ILE A 143 -4.84 4.64 -18.87
CA ILE A 143 -4.98 6.03 -18.42
C ILE A 143 -6.39 6.61 -18.61
N PRO A 144 -7.05 6.46 -19.77
CA PRO A 144 -8.38 7.04 -20.00
C PRO A 144 -9.46 6.54 -19.02
N ASP A 145 -9.27 5.35 -18.44
CA ASP A 145 -10.25 4.69 -17.57
C ASP A 145 -9.92 4.84 -16.07
N LEU A 146 -8.85 5.55 -15.72
CA LEU A 146 -8.38 5.65 -14.34
C LEU A 146 -9.30 6.49 -13.47
N GLN A 147 -9.68 5.91 -12.33
CA GLN A 147 -10.34 6.61 -11.23
C GLN A 147 -9.31 7.39 -10.39
N PRO A 148 -9.71 8.42 -9.62
CA PRO A 148 -8.80 9.25 -8.82
C PRO A 148 -7.83 8.45 -7.93
N MET A 149 -8.36 7.50 -7.15
CA MET A 149 -7.54 6.62 -6.29
C MET A 149 -6.50 5.82 -7.09
N GLN A 150 -6.87 5.39 -8.30
CA GLN A 150 -5.97 4.61 -9.17
C GLN A 150 -4.80 5.45 -9.67
N ILE A 151 -5.05 6.72 -10.02
CA ILE A 151 -3.98 7.67 -10.40
C ILE A 151 -2.97 7.81 -9.25
N ALA A 152 -3.46 7.99 -8.02
CA ALA A 152 -2.61 8.12 -6.83
C ALA A 152 -1.74 6.87 -6.59
N VAL A 153 -2.34 5.68 -6.69
CA VAL A 153 -1.63 4.40 -6.52
C VAL A 153 -0.57 4.18 -7.60
N LEU A 154 -0.90 4.44 -8.86
CA LEU A 154 0.04 4.27 -9.98
C LEU A 154 1.19 5.27 -9.91
N LEU A 155 0.90 6.53 -9.58
CA LEU A 155 1.94 7.54 -9.39
C LEU A 155 2.88 7.15 -8.22
N HIS A 156 2.33 6.59 -7.15
CA HIS A 156 3.11 6.07 -6.03
C HIS A 156 3.99 4.88 -6.39
N ALA A 157 3.47 3.97 -7.22
CA ALA A 157 4.26 2.85 -7.75
C ALA A 157 5.41 3.37 -8.62
N CYS A 158 5.15 4.32 -9.53
CA CYS A 158 6.17 4.98 -10.33
C CYS A 158 7.26 5.67 -9.50
N ALA A 159 6.87 6.35 -8.41
CA ALA A 159 7.81 6.95 -7.47
C ALA A 159 8.70 5.89 -6.79
N SER A 160 8.13 4.73 -6.45
CA SER A 160 8.84 3.64 -5.79
C SER A 160 9.82 2.92 -6.71
N PHE A 161 9.57 2.87 -8.02
CA PHE A 161 10.51 2.29 -8.99
C PHE A 161 11.84 3.02 -9.04
N GLY A 162 11.81 4.36 -8.95
CA GLY A 162 13.03 5.15 -8.96
C GLY A 162 13.98 4.85 -7.79
N GLU A 163 13.44 4.36 -6.67
CA GLU A 163 14.24 3.97 -5.49
C GLU A 163 14.89 2.58 -5.68
N VAL A 164 14.18 1.64 -6.32
CA VAL A 164 14.64 0.25 -6.50
C VAL A 164 15.57 0.11 -7.71
N SER A 165 15.31 0.87 -8.77
CA SER A 165 16.05 0.78 -10.03
C SER A 165 16.21 2.18 -10.65
N PRO A 166 17.22 2.95 -10.20
CA PRO A 166 17.48 4.27 -10.75
C PRO A 166 17.64 4.22 -12.28
N GLY A 167 16.83 4.99 -13.00
CA GLY A 167 16.85 5.05 -14.47
C GLY A 167 15.89 4.09 -15.20
N SER A 168 15.19 3.20 -14.50
CA SER A 168 14.23 2.27 -15.14
C SER A 168 12.86 2.87 -15.41
N ARG A 169 12.62 4.13 -15.03
CA ARG A 169 11.30 4.79 -15.12
C ARG A 169 11.21 5.66 -16.37
N SER A 170 10.08 5.60 -17.06
CA SER A 170 9.71 6.50 -18.14
C SER A 170 9.24 7.85 -17.58
N PRO A 171 9.93 8.96 -17.90
CA PRO A 171 9.45 10.31 -17.54
C PRO A 171 8.07 10.60 -18.15
N ARG A 172 7.76 10.00 -19.30
CA ARG A 172 6.49 10.17 -20.00
C ARG A 172 5.31 9.65 -19.19
N THR A 173 5.39 8.42 -18.68
CA THR A 173 4.28 7.80 -17.94
C THR A 173 3.97 8.58 -16.66
N VAL A 174 5.02 9.05 -15.97
CA VAL A 174 4.87 9.93 -14.80
C VAL A 174 4.18 11.23 -15.18
N GLN A 175 4.64 11.89 -16.25
CA GLN A 175 4.03 13.15 -16.69
C GLN A 175 2.55 12.97 -17.04
N MET A 176 2.19 11.91 -17.77
CA MET A 176 0.79 11.65 -18.12
C MET A 176 -0.11 11.46 -16.89
N LEU A 177 0.37 10.76 -15.85
CA LEU A 177 -0.39 10.62 -14.60
C LEU A 177 -0.54 11.95 -13.85
N VAL A 178 0.51 12.76 -13.89
CA VAL A 178 0.54 14.06 -13.22
C VAL A 178 -0.36 15.08 -13.92
N ASP A 179 -0.43 15.06 -15.25
CA ASP A 179 -1.31 15.93 -16.05
C ASP A 179 -2.81 15.69 -15.76
N LEU A 180 -3.18 14.51 -15.23
CA LEU A 180 -4.56 14.22 -14.80
C LEU A 180 -4.90 14.80 -13.42
N LEU A 181 -3.91 15.14 -12.60
CA LEU A 181 -4.13 15.53 -11.20
C LEU A 181 -4.97 16.81 -11.03
N PRO A 182 -4.74 17.91 -11.79
CA PRO A 182 -5.53 19.13 -11.63
C PRO A 182 -7.05 18.90 -11.71
N GLU A 183 -7.46 17.97 -12.58
CA GLU A 183 -8.88 17.64 -12.78
C GLU A 183 -9.41 16.61 -11.80
N LYS A 184 -8.55 15.81 -11.14
CA LYS A 184 -8.97 14.65 -10.34
C LYS A 184 -8.72 14.76 -8.85
N VAL A 185 -7.87 15.70 -8.42
CA VAL A 185 -7.49 15.87 -7.00
C VAL A 185 -8.69 16.12 -6.09
N HIS A 186 -9.70 16.89 -6.54
CA HIS A 186 -10.90 17.18 -5.74
C HIS A 186 -11.82 15.96 -5.52
N GLU A 187 -11.65 14.89 -6.30
CA GLU A 187 -12.39 13.63 -6.13
C GLU A 187 -11.65 12.63 -5.22
N MET A 188 -10.44 12.98 -4.75
CA MET A 188 -9.58 12.08 -3.97
C MET A 188 -9.87 12.12 -2.47
N ASP A 189 -9.81 10.96 -1.83
CA ASP A 189 -9.81 10.85 -0.38
C ASP A 189 -8.45 11.22 0.24
N SER A 190 -8.43 11.43 1.56
CA SER A 190 -7.20 11.77 2.30
C SER A 190 -6.04 10.81 2.03
N HIS A 191 -6.31 9.51 1.87
CA HIS A 191 -5.28 8.52 1.58
C HIS A 191 -4.65 8.74 0.21
N SER A 192 -5.48 8.90 -0.83
CA SER A 192 -5.05 9.15 -2.20
C SER A 192 -4.28 10.47 -2.31
N LEU A 193 -4.74 11.53 -1.63
CA LEU A 193 -4.04 12.81 -1.56
C LEU A 193 -2.65 12.68 -0.91
N CYS A 194 -2.53 11.92 0.19
CA CYS A 194 -1.24 11.64 0.81
C CYS A 194 -0.30 10.87 -0.12
N LEU A 195 -0.82 9.90 -0.90
CA LEU A 195 -0.04 9.18 -1.89
C LEU A 195 0.46 10.12 -2.98
N VAL A 196 -0.37 11.02 -3.50
CA VAL A 196 0.04 12.03 -4.49
C VAL A 196 1.17 12.90 -3.94
N LEU A 197 0.98 13.54 -2.79
CA LEU A 197 1.99 14.41 -2.18
C LEU A 197 3.31 13.67 -1.91
N SER A 198 3.23 12.45 -1.36
CA SER A 198 4.44 11.63 -1.14
C SER A 198 5.14 11.27 -2.45
N SER A 199 4.40 11.09 -3.54
CA SER A 199 4.96 10.70 -4.83
C SER A 199 5.64 11.88 -5.50
N LEU A 200 5.01 13.06 -5.47
CA LEU A 200 5.61 14.30 -5.96
C LEU A 200 6.93 14.61 -5.24
N GLY A 201 6.96 14.49 -3.90
CA GLY A 201 8.17 14.68 -3.11
C GLY A 201 9.28 13.69 -3.46
N ARG A 202 8.95 12.39 -3.55
CA ARG A 202 9.93 11.35 -3.96
C ARG A 202 10.46 11.53 -5.37
N LEU A 203 9.60 11.95 -6.29
CA LEU A 203 9.99 12.17 -7.68
C LEU A 203 10.75 13.49 -7.87
N GLY A 204 10.79 14.36 -6.85
CA GLY A 204 11.37 15.70 -6.94
C GLY A 204 10.58 16.63 -7.88
N LEU A 205 9.28 16.35 -8.08
CA LEU A 205 8.45 17.12 -8.98
C LEU A 205 7.90 18.35 -8.27
N VAL A 206 8.34 19.52 -8.73
CA VAL A 206 7.88 20.82 -8.22
C VAL A 206 6.66 21.26 -9.02
N GLN A 207 5.49 20.69 -8.69
CA GLN A 207 4.20 21.11 -9.23
C GLN A 207 3.41 21.87 -8.18
N LYS A 208 3.75 23.14 -8.00
CA LYS A 208 3.21 23.96 -6.92
C LYS A 208 1.68 23.99 -6.92
N ASP A 209 1.06 24.16 -8.09
CA ASP A 209 -0.40 24.24 -8.20
C ASP A 209 -1.08 22.93 -7.76
N VAL A 210 -0.57 21.78 -8.20
CA VAL A 210 -1.09 20.47 -7.79
C VAL A 210 -0.84 20.20 -6.31
N GLN A 211 0.32 20.59 -5.78
CA GLN A 211 0.62 20.49 -4.35
C GLN A 211 -0.33 21.36 -3.52
N ASP A 212 -0.57 22.60 -3.94
CA ASP A 212 -1.43 23.55 -3.25
C ASP A 212 -2.91 23.11 -3.30
N LEU A 213 -3.37 22.58 -4.44
CA LEU A 213 -4.69 21.96 -4.58
C LEU A 213 -4.84 20.75 -3.65
N ALA A 214 -3.90 19.81 -3.70
CA ALA A 214 -3.97 18.60 -2.87
C ALA A 214 -3.92 18.92 -1.37
N MET A 215 -3.09 19.89 -0.96
CA MET A 215 -3.07 20.38 0.42
C MET A 215 -4.38 21.10 0.79
N GLY A 216 -4.97 21.87 -0.14
CA GLY A 216 -6.26 22.53 0.06
C GLY A 216 -7.40 21.54 0.33
N GLU A 217 -7.48 20.46 -0.45
CA GLU A 217 -8.47 19.39 -0.28
C GLU A 217 -8.22 18.54 0.98
N LEU A 218 -6.96 18.36 1.36
CA LEU A 218 -6.58 17.57 2.53
C LEU A 218 -6.78 18.34 3.85
N LEU A 219 -6.64 19.67 3.83
CA LEU A 219 -6.76 20.54 5.00
C LEU A 219 -8.04 20.33 5.83
N PRO A 220 -9.26 20.37 5.26
CA PRO A 220 -10.48 20.11 6.02
C PRO A 220 -10.59 18.66 6.53
N GLN A 221 -9.90 17.71 5.90
CA GLN A 221 -9.93 16.29 6.25
C GLN A 221 -9.03 15.96 7.45
N LEU A 222 -7.99 16.77 7.74
CA LEU A 222 -7.04 16.55 8.85
C LEU A 222 -7.74 16.35 10.21
N ILE A 223 -8.86 17.03 10.43
CA ILE A 223 -9.62 16.98 11.67
C ILE A 223 -10.20 15.57 11.91
N THR A 224 -10.71 14.94 10.86
CA THR A 224 -11.40 13.63 10.94
C THR A 224 -10.48 12.43 10.74
N MET A 225 -9.27 12.65 10.23
CA MET A 225 -8.27 11.58 10.05
C MET A 225 -7.91 10.90 11.38
N ASP A 226 -7.74 9.58 11.35
CA ASP A 226 -7.19 8.85 12.49
C ASP A 226 -5.69 9.14 12.68
N GLY A 227 -5.14 8.70 13.82
CA GLY A 227 -3.72 8.95 14.13
C GLY A 227 -2.76 8.39 13.07
N HIS A 228 -3.05 7.21 12.52
CA HIS A 228 -2.22 6.59 11.49
C HIS A 228 -2.22 7.42 10.20
N SER A 229 -3.39 7.87 9.77
CA SER A 229 -3.56 8.67 8.57
C SER A 229 -2.86 10.03 8.71
N VAL A 230 -2.94 10.67 9.89
CA VAL A 230 -2.20 11.92 10.15
C VAL A 230 -0.68 11.69 10.09
N ALA A 231 -0.18 10.58 10.64
CA ALA A 231 1.24 10.24 10.53
C ALA A 231 1.67 10.04 9.06
N MET A 232 0.83 9.42 8.24
CA MET A 232 1.08 9.26 6.80
C MET A 232 1.09 10.61 6.06
N CYS A 233 0.19 11.53 6.41
CA CYS A 233 0.16 12.89 5.87
C CYS A 233 1.45 13.66 6.19
N ILE A 234 1.88 13.65 7.45
CA ILE A 234 3.12 14.30 7.89
C ILE A 234 4.34 13.72 7.15
N ASN A 235 4.39 12.41 6.98
CA ASN A 235 5.46 11.78 6.20
C ASN A 235 5.42 12.14 4.72
N ALA A 236 4.24 12.26 4.12
CA ALA A 236 4.08 12.70 2.74
C ALA A 236 4.63 14.12 2.54
N ILE A 237 4.21 15.08 3.37
CA ILE A 237 4.63 16.49 3.22
C ILE A 237 6.10 16.72 3.59
N SER A 238 6.67 15.93 4.49
CA SER A 238 8.10 16.05 4.86
C SER A 238 9.07 15.79 3.71
N ARG A 239 8.58 15.21 2.61
CA ARG A 239 9.36 14.93 1.39
C ARG A 239 9.21 16.02 0.33
N LEU A 240 8.33 16.99 0.56
CA LEU A 240 8.15 18.10 -0.36
C LEU A 240 9.26 19.13 -0.14
N PRO A 241 9.69 19.81 -1.22
CA PRO A 241 10.71 20.86 -1.10
C PRO A 241 10.20 22.09 -0.34
N ALA A 242 8.89 22.33 -0.37
CA ALA A 242 8.22 23.37 0.38
C ALA A 242 6.82 22.90 0.76
N VAL A 243 6.37 23.32 1.94
CA VAL A 243 5.02 23.06 2.46
C VAL A 243 4.40 24.40 2.81
N ARG A 244 3.12 24.58 2.49
CA ARG A 244 2.40 25.80 2.89
C ARG A 244 2.38 25.93 4.42
N PRO A 245 2.73 27.10 5.00
CA PRO A 245 2.84 27.26 6.45
C PRO A 245 1.54 26.95 7.21
N ASP A 246 0.39 27.37 6.67
CA ASP A 246 -0.93 27.14 7.26
C ASP A 246 -1.32 25.65 7.29
N PHE A 247 -0.98 24.92 6.22
CA PHE A 247 -1.15 23.47 6.17
C PHE A 247 -0.25 22.77 7.18
N LEU A 248 1.04 23.16 7.25
CA LEU A 248 1.99 22.57 8.19
C LEU A 248 1.53 22.78 9.64
N GLU A 249 1.12 23.99 10.01
CA GLU A 249 0.61 24.29 11.34
C GLU A 249 -0.61 23.43 11.69
N SER A 250 -1.56 23.32 10.76
CA SER A 250 -2.76 22.50 10.92
C SER A 250 -2.43 21.01 11.06
N ALA A 251 -1.49 20.51 10.26
CA ALA A 251 -1.03 19.12 10.34
C ALA A 251 -0.33 18.84 11.67
N LEU A 252 0.53 19.75 12.16
CA LEU A 252 1.16 19.63 13.47
C LEU A 252 0.12 19.66 14.60
N HIS A 253 -0.89 20.52 14.52
CA HIS A 253 -2.00 20.53 15.47
C HIS A 253 -2.77 19.20 15.46
N ALA A 254 -3.04 18.64 14.28
CA ALA A 254 -3.66 17.32 14.15
C ALA A 254 -2.81 16.22 14.80
N VAL A 255 -1.49 16.24 14.67
CA VAL A 255 -0.60 15.30 15.37
C VAL A 255 -0.71 15.47 16.87
N ARG A 256 -0.60 16.71 17.39
CA ARG A 256 -0.65 16.98 18.84
C ARG A 256 -1.96 16.49 19.46
N SER A 257 -3.10 16.78 18.81
CA SER A 257 -4.42 16.32 19.30
C SER A 257 -4.58 14.80 19.30
N LYS A 258 -3.83 14.08 18.46
CA LYS A 258 -3.89 12.61 18.30
C LYS A 258 -2.68 11.87 18.86
N ALA A 259 -1.70 12.56 19.47
CA ALA A 259 -0.44 11.97 19.91
C ALA A 259 -0.65 10.73 20.79
N ARG A 260 -1.61 10.78 21.72
CA ARG A 260 -1.97 9.67 22.62
C ARG A 260 -2.63 8.46 21.93
N MET A 261 -3.10 8.62 20.70
CA MET A 261 -3.74 7.59 19.89
C MET A 261 -2.78 6.97 18.85
N LEU A 262 -1.58 7.52 18.67
CA LEU A 262 -0.62 6.99 17.73
C LEU A 262 -0.10 5.63 18.22
N ASP A 263 -0.03 4.67 17.30
CA ASP A 263 0.70 3.44 17.55
C ASP A 263 2.22 3.68 17.41
N GLY A 264 3.01 2.73 17.91
CA GLY A 264 4.48 2.82 17.86
C GLY A 264 5.02 3.11 16.45
N PRO A 265 4.61 2.36 15.40
CA PRO A 265 5.00 2.65 14.02
C PRO A 265 4.70 4.09 13.59
N SER A 266 3.51 4.60 13.86
CA SER A 266 3.11 5.97 13.53
C SER A 266 3.93 7.02 14.30
N ILE A 267 4.28 6.77 15.56
CA ILE A 267 5.20 7.64 16.33
C ILE A 267 6.55 7.75 15.62
N CYS A 268 7.16 6.62 15.23
CA CYS A 268 8.44 6.61 14.51
C CYS A 268 8.36 7.40 13.19
N ILE A 269 7.24 7.24 12.46
CA ILE A 269 7.01 7.96 11.20
C ILE A 269 6.94 9.46 11.44
N VAL A 270 6.19 9.91 12.45
CA VAL A 270 6.08 11.33 12.80
C VAL A 270 7.44 11.88 13.21
N ALA A 271 8.14 11.25 14.16
CA ALA A 271 9.45 11.71 14.66
C ALA A 271 10.46 11.89 13.52
N ASN A 272 10.64 10.88 12.66
CA ASN A 272 11.53 10.95 11.50
C ASN A 272 11.12 12.04 10.50
N SER A 273 9.82 12.27 10.32
CA SER A 273 9.32 13.31 9.41
C SER A 273 9.56 14.71 9.95
N LEU A 274 9.37 14.93 11.27
CA LEU A 274 9.70 16.20 11.92
C LEU A 274 11.19 16.48 11.87
N ALA A 275 12.02 15.45 12.11
CA ALA A 275 13.48 15.56 11.98
C ALA A 275 13.89 15.95 10.56
N ARG A 276 13.29 15.33 9.52
CA ARG A 276 13.52 15.67 8.11
C ARG A 276 13.16 17.12 7.77
N MET A 277 12.11 17.65 8.39
CA MET A 277 11.68 19.05 8.23
C MET A 277 12.40 20.01 9.18
N GLU A 278 13.34 19.52 9.99
CA GLU A 278 14.08 20.30 11.00
C GLU A 278 13.18 20.97 12.06
N ILE A 279 12.01 20.40 12.34
CA ILE A 279 11.04 20.94 13.30
C ILE A 279 11.41 20.50 14.72
N ARG A 280 11.62 21.48 15.60
CA ARG A 280 12.00 21.28 17.01
C ARG A 280 10.86 21.63 17.97
N ASP A 281 9.79 20.85 17.93
CA ASP A 281 8.63 21.01 18.82
C ASP A 281 8.77 20.14 20.07
N VAL A 282 9.34 20.73 21.13
CA VAL A 282 9.65 20.04 22.39
C VAL A 282 8.41 19.43 23.04
N ASP A 283 7.29 20.15 23.04
CA ASP A 283 6.04 19.69 23.66
C ASP A 283 5.44 18.51 22.91
N LEU A 284 5.47 18.57 21.57
CA LEU A 284 5.06 17.45 20.74
C LEU A 284 5.94 16.22 20.97
N PHE A 285 7.27 16.38 21.02
CA PHE A 285 8.17 15.26 21.29
C PHE A 285 7.91 14.64 22.67
N HIS A 286 7.71 15.44 23.71
CA HIS A 286 7.31 14.92 25.02
C HIS A 286 6.01 14.11 24.94
N GLY A 287 4.99 14.64 24.26
CA GLY A 287 3.72 13.93 24.06
C GLY A 287 3.86 12.61 23.30
N LEU A 288 4.77 12.52 22.33
CA LEU A 288 5.08 11.28 21.61
C LEU A 288 5.84 10.28 22.50
N TYR A 289 6.82 10.76 23.27
CA TYR A 289 7.64 9.92 24.15
C TYR A 289 6.87 9.35 25.34
N ASP A 290 5.84 10.04 25.84
CA ASP A 290 4.99 9.54 26.92
C ASP A 290 4.22 8.26 26.52
N VAL A 291 3.96 8.08 25.23
CA VAL A 291 3.22 6.93 24.68
C VAL A 291 4.18 5.79 24.32
N LEU A 292 5.42 6.12 23.96
CA LEU A 292 6.40 5.18 23.41
C LEU A 292 6.65 3.93 24.29
N PRO A 293 6.82 4.01 25.64
CA PRO A 293 7.08 2.84 26.48
C PRO A 293 6.03 1.72 26.33
N ARG A 294 4.77 2.07 26.06
CA ARG A 294 3.68 1.09 25.87
C ARG A 294 3.79 0.30 24.56
N THR A 295 4.60 0.79 23.64
CA THR A 295 4.73 0.26 22.27
C THR A 295 6.12 -0.27 21.94
N MET A 296 7.15 0.06 22.73
CA MET A 296 8.55 -0.31 22.45
C MET A 296 8.76 -1.80 22.19
N GLY A 297 8.12 -2.68 22.98
CA GLY A 297 8.25 -4.14 22.81
C GLY A 297 7.67 -4.70 21.50
N ARG A 298 7.01 -3.86 20.70
CA ARG A 298 6.41 -4.22 19.41
C ARG A 298 7.11 -3.56 18.22
N LEU A 299 8.14 -2.76 18.46
CA LEU A 299 8.89 -2.07 17.42
C LEU A 299 9.99 -2.97 16.83
N SER A 300 10.17 -2.88 15.52
CA SER A 300 11.32 -3.46 14.83
C SER A 300 12.58 -2.63 15.09
N ALA A 301 13.76 -3.25 14.89
CA ALA A 301 15.04 -2.56 15.01
C ALA A 301 15.13 -1.30 14.13
N LYS A 302 14.59 -1.35 12.90
CA LYS A 302 14.53 -0.21 11.99
C LYS A 302 13.67 0.94 12.53
N GLN A 303 12.57 0.62 13.22
CA GLN A 303 11.71 1.63 13.81
C GLN A 303 12.36 2.30 15.02
N LEU A 304 13.09 1.52 15.83
CA LEU A 304 13.87 2.06 16.95
C LEU A 304 14.99 3.00 16.47
N ALA A 305 15.63 2.71 15.34
CA ALA A 305 16.66 3.57 14.78
C ALA A 305 16.13 4.92 14.23
N ASN A 306 14.82 5.07 14.06
CA ASN A 306 14.18 6.30 13.57
C ASN A 306 13.70 7.23 14.70
N ILE A 307 13.84 6.80 15.95
CA ILE A 307 13.50 7.57 17.16
C ILE A 307 14.81 8.10 17.74
#